data_AF-A0A3D2SJU4-F1
#
_entry.id   AF-A0A3D2SJU4-F1
#
_cell.length_a   1.000
_cell.length_b   1.000
_cell.length_c   1.000
_cell.angle_alpha   90.00
_cell.angle_beta   90.00
_cell.angle_gamma   90.00
#
_symmetry.space_group_name_H-M   'P 1'
#
loop_
_entity.id
_entity.type
_entity.pdbx_description
1 polymer ?
#
loop_
_entity_poly.entity_id
_entity_poly.type
_entity_poly.pdbx_seq_one_letter_code
_entity_poly.pdbx_strand_id
1 'polypeptide(L)' 'VKVAQNDNVNTLAKRVHELEHLIYPQVVEWICNQTIQYQSGQALFKGKPISKPLQLCQM' A
#
# COMPACT_ATOMS: atom_id res chain seq x y z
N VAL A 1 2.35 -2.51 9.65
CA VAL A 1 2.80 -3.77 10.27
C VAL A 1 3.31 -3.46 11.66
N LYS A 2 2.70 -4.04 12.71
CA LYS A 2 3.25 -3.97 14.08
C LYS A 2 4.31 -5.05 14.21
N VAL A 3 5.49 -4.69 14.71
CA VAL A 3 6.57 -5.64 15.00
C VAL A 3 6.36 -6.13 16.43
N ALA A 4 6.07 -7.42 16.62
CA ALA A 4 6.07 -8.00 17.95
C ALA A 4 7.51 -8.36 18.37
N GLN A 5 7.84 -8.32 19.67
CA GLN A 5 9.19 -8.65 20.17
C GLN A 5 9.65 -10.08 19.81
N ASN A 6 8.73 -10.97 19.43
CA ASN A 6 9.01 -12.34 18.99
C ASN A 6 9.03 -12.52 17.46
N ASP A 7 8.86 -11.45 16.68
CA ASP A 7 8.94 -11.54 15.22
C ASP A 7 10.40 -11.58 14.77
N ASN A 8 10.80 -12.71 14.18
CA ASN A 8 12.07 -12.82 13.48
C ASN A 8 11.97 -12.15 12.10
N VAL A 9 13.11 -11.74 11.54
CA VAL A 9 13.18 -11.11 10.21
C VAL A 9 12.41 -11.92 9.15
N ASN A 10 12.49 -13.26 9.22
CA ASN A 10 11.78 -14.15 8.31
C ASN A 10 10.25 -14.10 8.45
N THR A 11 9.70 -13.96 9.67
CA THR A 11 8.25 -13.89 9.89
C THR A 11 7.69 -12.53 9.48
N LEU A 12 8.46 -11.47 9.74
CA LEU A 12 8.12 -10.12 9.28
C LEU A 12 8.13 -10.03 7.76
N ALA A 13 9.18 -10.56 7.10
CA ALA A 13 9.30 -10.57 5.66
C ALA A 13 8.18 -11.37 5.00
N LYS A 14 7.83 -12.55 5.55
CA LYS A 14 6.72 -13.36 5.03
C LYS A 14 5.39 -12.62 5.10
N ARG A 15 5.10 -11.95 6.22
CA ARG A 15 3.88 -11.11 6.37
C ARG A 15 3.86 -9.94 5.40
N VAL A 16 4.98 -9.23 5.24
CA VAL A 16 5.08 -8.13 4.27
C VAL A 16 4.88 -8.66 2.86
N HIS A 17 5.47 -9.80 2.51
CA HIS A 17 5.32 -10.42 1.20
C HIS A 17 3.86 -10.80 0.91
N GLU A 18 3.15 -11.41 1.86
CA GLU A 18 1.71 -11.70 1.73
C GLU A 18 0.88 -10.42 1.53
N LEU A 19 1.23 -9.33 2.24
CA LEU A 19 0.57 -8.04 2.06
C LEU A 19 0.89 -7.41 0.70
N GLU A 20 2.11 -7.53 0.20
CA GLU A 20 2.50 -7.07 -1.14
C GLU A 20 1.65 -7.74 -2.21
N HIS A 21 1.49 -9.07 -2.17
CA HIS A 21 0.66 -9.82 -3.12
C HIS A 21 -0.81 -9.38 -3.13
N LEU A 22 -1.32 -8.84 -2.02
CA LEU A 22 -2.68 -8.27 -1.94
C LEU A 22 -2.73 -6.83 -2.45
N ILE A 23 -1.74 -6.01 -2.09
CA ILE A 23 -1.70 -4.59 -2.39
C ILE A 23 -1.44 -4.33 -3.88
N TYR A 24 -0.52 -5.08 -4.50
CA TYR A 24 -0.16 -4.89 -5.92
C TYR A 24 -1.35 -4.95 -6.87
N PRO A 25 -2.17 -6.02 -6.92
CA PRO A 25 -3.30 -6.09 -7.84
C PRO A 25 -4.35 -5.00 -7.55
N GLN A 26 -4.57 -4.65 -6.28
CA GLN A 26 -5.51 -3.60 -5.89
C GLN A 26 -5.05 -2.20 -6.35
N VAL A 27 -3.75 -1.89 -6.23
CA VAL A 27 -3.18 -0.63 -6.73
C VAL A 27 -3.23 -0.56 -8.26
N VAL A 28 -2.95 -1.68 -8.94
CA VAL A 28 -3.06 -1.77 -10.41
C VAL A 28 -4.51 -1.49 -10.85
N GLU A 29 -5.49 -2.09 -10.18
CA GLU A 29 -6.90 -1.83 -10.44
C GLU A 29 -7.26 -0.36 -10.24
N TRP A 30 -6.74 0.29 -9.21
CA TRP A 30 -6.99 1.72 -8.97
C TRP A 30 -6.36 2.65 -10.00
N ILE A 31 -5.21 2.27 -10.56
CA ILE A 31 -4.60 3.00 -11.67
C ILE A 31 -5.48 2.84 -12.92
N CYS A 32 -5.93 1.63 -13.23
CA CYS A 32 -6.82 1.35 -14.35
C CYS A 32 -8.18 2.09 -14.22
N ASN A 33 -8.73 2.14 -13.01
CA ASN A 33 -10.00 2.82 -12.71
C ASN A 33 -9.85 4.33 -12.50
N GLN A 34 -8.69 4.93 -12.79
CA GLN A 34 -8.40 6.36 -12.58
C GLN A 34 -8.65 6.83 -11.13
N THR A 35 -8.68 5.89 -10.19
CA THR A 35 -8.87 6.14 -8.76
C THR A 35 -7.58 6.67 -8.14
N ILE A 36 -6.42 6.20 -8.58
CA ILE A 36 -5.12 6.84 -8.31
C ILE A 36 -4.62 7.46 -9.61
N GLN A 37 -4.25 8.73 -9.56
CA GLN A 37 -3.66 9.45 -10.68
C GLN A 37 -2.37 10.11 -10.20
N TYR A 38 -1.34 10.10 -11.04
CA TYR A 38 -0.14 10.86 -10.77
C TYR A 38 -0.16 12.12 -11.63
N GLN A 39 -0.31 13.29 -11.01
CA GLN A 39 -0.27 14.57 -11.72
C GLN A 39 0.66 15.54 -10.99
N SER A 40 1.45 16.28 -11.76
CA SER A 40 2.29 17.37 -11.24
C SER A 40 3.23 16.97 -10.11
N GLY A 41 3.77 15.74 -10.15
CA GLY A 41 4.70 15.24 -9.13
C GLY A 41 4.02 14.62 -7.90
N GLN A 42 2.69 14.64 -7.82
CA GLN A 42 1.93 14.18 -6.66
C GLN A 42 0.92 13.08 -7.03
N ALA A 43 0.80 12.07 -6.18
CA ALA A 43 -0.27 11.09 -6.31
C ALA A 43 -1.59 11.66 -5.77
N LEU A 44 -2.64 11.62 -6.59
CA LEU A 44 -4.01 11.94 -6.23
C LEU A 44 -4.81 10.66 -6.09
N PHE A 45 -5.49 10.48 -4.97
CA PHE A 45 -6.46 9.40 -4.75
C PHE A 45 -7.86 10.01 -4.79
N LYS A 46 -8.69 9.55 -5.73
CA LYS A 46 -10.06 10.04 -5.96
C LYS A 46 -10.11 11.57 -6.10
N GLY A 47 -9.13 12.15 -6.80
CA GLY A 47 -8.99 13.59 -6.99
C GLY A 47 -8.46 14.37 -5.77
N LYS A 48 -8.08 13.68 -4.68
CA LYS A 48 -7.46 14.31 -3.50
C LYS A 48 -5.96 14.03 -3.46
N PRO A 49 -5.10 15.05 -3.32
CA PRO A 49 -3.67 14.85 -3.18
C PRO A 49 -3.38 14.01 -1.93
N ILE A 50 -2.59 12.96 -2.12
CA ILE A 50 -2.12 12.08 -1.06
C ILE A 50 -0.83 12.69 -0.53
N SER A 51 -0.85 13.21 0.70
CA SER A 51 0.33 13.76 1.39
C SER A 51 0.99 12.74 2.32
N LYS A 52 0.31 11.63 2.60
CA LYS A 52 0.80 10.54 3.47
C LYS A 52 0.62 9.19 2.76
N PRO A 53 1.53 8.24 2.95
CA PRO A 53 1.39 6.91 2.34
C PRO A 53 0.02 6.31 2.68
N LEU A 54 -0.71 5.83 1.66
CA LEU A 54 -2.00 5.20 1.86
C LEU A 54 -1.79 3.91 2.68
N GLN A 55 -2.29 3.89 3.91
CA GLN A 55 -2.28 2.67 4.72
C GLN A 55 -3.45 1.78 4.28
N LEU A 56 -3.16 0.83 3.41
CA LEU A 56 -4.14 -0.09 2.83
C LEU A 56 -4.52 -1.24 3.76
N CYS A 57 -3.55 -1.66 4.57
CA CYS A 57 -3.74 -2.69 5.57
C CYS A 57 -3.43 -2.09 6.94
N GLN A 58 -4.46 -1.56 7.58
CA GLN A 58 -4.44 -1.27 9.00
C GLN A 58 -5.40 -2.25 9.67
N MET A 59 -4.88 -3.44 9.97
CA MET A 59 -5.43 -4.34 10.99
C MET A 59 -4.68 -4.10 12.29
#